data_AF-A0A5B9QTR7-F1
#
_entry.id   AF-A0A5B9QTR7-F1
#
_cell.length_a   1.000
_cell.length_b   1.000
_cell.length_c   1.000
_cell.angle_alpha   90.00
_cell.angle_beta   90.00
_cell.angle_gamma   90.00
#
_symmetry.space_group_name_H-M   'P 1'
#
loop_
_entity.id
_entity.type
_entity.pdbx_description
1 polymer ?
#
loop_
_entity_poly.entity_id
_entity_poly.type
_entity_poly.pdbx_seq_one_letter_code
_entity_poly.pdbx_strand_id
1 'polypeptide(L)'
;MKKLQIDWMNLESAFEQSSGEFSSFDTASSYFDKDTGQVHVVDEDVRAATESIMEDLDEAGIEGSEWTEQDVFRTPSYEILSDWMKPAVLPAMQIEYGASIDRFESIPQFESHDAFEWMEAFVDTVRDEAIQDKLASALRQFKTFRKFRDAMESDRRLQRQWRAFESARQVEAIIEWLSSIDVEPLNPTESTYNPPPLPDLRKIMFAEVRRFVHLARDLAGAERIALIGSLTTDKEFPKDIDLLVTITDDCDLTELARLGRQLTGHMMAHGAGADVFLADQAGNYLGRTCLWKRCEPGIRQSCDAKSCGARKFLHDDFASIRLNKDVIRNPPVKLWPEVSATSTPPPDVIQFLLDPLSQEA
;
A
#
# COMPACT_ATOMS: atom_id res chain seq x y z
N MET A 1 -21.37 16.35 27.29
CA MET A 1 -20.06 16.02 26.67
C MET A 1 -18.87 16.47 27.51
N LYS A 2 -18.06 15.50 27.96
CA LYS A 2 -16.75 15.70 28.61
C LYS A 2 -15.67 15.86 27.54
N LYS A 3 -14.72 16.76 27.76
CA LYS A 3 -13.61 17.00 26.83
C LYS A 3 -12.34 16.32 27.34
N LEU A 4 -11.79 15.36 26.59
CA LEU A 4 -10.69 14.50 27.04
C LEU A 4 -9.54 14.45 26.03
N GLN A 5 -8.32 14.24 26.53
CA GLN A 5 -7.19 13.81 25.71
C GLN A 5 -7.34 12.30 25.48
N ILE A 6 -7.44 11.88 24.22
CA ILE A 6 -7.70 10.48 23.87
C ILE A 6 -6.40 9.77 23.50
N ASP A 7 -6.19 8.57 24.05
CA ASP A 7 -5.16 7.66 23.57
C ASP A 7 -5.61 6.97 22.27
N TRP A 8 -5.49 7.69 21.14
CA TRP A 8 -5.98 7.23 19.84
C TRP A 8 -5.37 5.91 19.38
N MET A 9 -4.07 5.68 19.66
CA MET A 9 -3.39 4.47 19.22
C MET A 9 -4.01 3.23 19.88
N ASN A 10 -4.25 3.28 21.19
CA ASN A 10 -4.86 2.18 21.91
C ASN A 10 -6.36 2.07 21.60
N LEU A 11 -7.06 3.18 21.37
CA LEU A 11 -8.48 3.18 21.01
C LEU A 11 -8.73 2.60 19.63
N GLU A 12 -7.99 3.02 18.60
CA GLU A 12 -8.05 2.43 17.25
C GLU A 12 -7.75 0.92 17.31
N SER A 13 -6.70 0.52 18.03
CA SER A 13 -6.33 -0.89 18.18
C SER A 13 -7.43 -1.72 18.86
N ALA A 14 -8.10 -1.17 19.87
CA ALA A 14 -9.18 -1.87 20.59
C ALA A 14 -10.39 -2.16 19.70
N PHE A 15 -10.74 -1.25 18.78
CA PHE A 15 -11.80 -1.47 17.80
C PHE A 15 -11.45 -2.57 16.76
N GLU A 16 -10.15 -2.80 16.49
CA GLU A 16 -9.68 -3.76 15.48
C GLU A 16 -9.53 -5.21 15.98
N GLN A 17 -9.47 -5.44 17.30
CA GLN A 17 -9.01 -6.71 17.90
C GLN A 17 -9.82 -7.99 17.54
N SER A 18 -10.97 -7.94 16.85
CA SER A 18 -11.74 -9.16 16.53
C SER A 18 -12.13 -9.38 15.06
N SER A 19 -11.52 -8.70 14.08
CA SER A 19 -11.92 -8.90 12.67
C SER A 19 -11.27 -10.13 11.98
N GLY A 20 -10.74 -11.11 12.73
CA GLY A 20 -10.01 -12.26 12.18
C GLY A 20 -10.80 -13.57 12.21
N GLU A 21 -10.97 -14.26 11.06
CA GLU A 21 -11.52 -15.64 10.93
C GLU A 21 -10.76 -16.74 11.75
N PHE A 22 -9.80 -16.36 12.60
CA PHE A 22 -8.97 -17.24 13.43
C PHE A 22 -8.94 -16.85 14.93
N SER A 23 -9.78 -15.89 15.38
CA SER A 23 -9.81 -15.44 16.79
C SER A 23 -10.60 -16.36 17.73
N SER A 24 -10.48 -17.68 17.58
CA SER A 24 -11.06 -18.66 18.52
C SER A 24 -10.40 -18.66 19.92
N PHE A 25 -9.67 -17.60 20.27
CA PHE A 25 -8.95 -17.42 21.54
C PHE A 25 -9.04 -15.99 22.12
N ASP A 26 -9.83 -15.07 21.56
CA ASP A 26 -9.89 -13.70 22.10
C ASP A 26 -10.99 -13.55 23.15
N THR A 27 -10.61 -13.77 24.42
CA THR A 27 -11.44 -13.52 25.62
C THR A 27 -11.18 -12.14 26.22
N ALA A 28 -10.35 -11.31 25.56
CA ALA A 28 -10.00 -9.97 26.00
C ALA A 28 -11.11 -8.97 25.67
N SER A 29 -11.54 -8.21 26.68
CA SER A 29 -12.51 -7.11 26.53
C SER A 29 -11.81 -5.78 26.76
N SER A 30 -12.07 -4.82 25.87
CA SER A 30 -11.49 -3.47 25.96
C SER A 30 -12.53 -2.48 26.48
N TYR A 31 -12.09 -1.57 27.36
CA TYR A 31 -12.92 -0.57 28.02
C TYR A 31 -12.28 0.80 27.92
N PHE A 32 -13.10 1.82 27.69
CA PHE A 32 -12.70 3.22 27.64
C PHE A 32 -13.06 3.93 28.95
N ASP A 33 -12.09 4.59 29.56
CA ASP A 33 -12.30 5.37 30.78
C ASP A 33 -12.78 6.80 30.44
N LYS A 34 -14.05 7.08 30.73
CA LYS A 34 -14.70 8.37 30.45
C LYS A 34 -14.24 9.53 31.35
N ASP A 35 -13.31 9.28 32.27
CA ASP A 35 -12.68 10.34 33.08
C ASP A 35 -11.26 10.67 32.62
N THR A 36 -10.52 9.70 32.09
CA THR A 36 -9.10 9.87 31.74
C THR A 36 -8.83 9.88 30.24
N GLY A 37 -9.71 9.29 29.43
CA GLY A 37 -9.50 9.09 27.99
C GLY A 37 -8.57 7.91 27.66
N GLN A 38 -8.28 7.04 28.63
CA GLN A 38 -7.44 5.85 28.48
C GLN A 38 -8.26 4.62 28.08
N VAL A 39 -7.57 3.65 27.48
CA VAL A 39 -8.11 2.33 27.14
C VAL A 39 -7.50 1.28 28.06
N HIS A 40 -8.35 0.42 28.61
CA HIS A 40 -7.96 -0.68 29.49
C HIS A 40 -8.41 -2.00 28.87
N VAL A 41 -7.50 -2.96 28.83
CA VAL A 41 -7.77 -4.31 28.33
C VAL A 41 -7.87 -5.26 29.51
N VAL A 42 -8.95 -6.03 29.56
CA VAL A 42 -9.20 -7.09 30.55
C VAL A 42 -9.18 -8.42 29.81
N ASP A 43 -8.02 -9.06 29.80
CA ASP A 43 -7.83 -10.42 29.30
C ASP A 43 -8.06 -11.47 30.41
N GLU A 44 -7.87 -12.75 30.08
CA GLU A 44 -8.07 -13.86 31.01
C GLU A 44 -7.07 -13.82 32.19
N ASP A 45 -5.82 -13.42 31.97
CA ASP A 45 -4.80 -13.36 33.00
C ASP A 45 -5.09 -12.22 33.99
N VAL A 46 -5.50 -11.06 33.47
CA VAL A 46 -5.93 -9.91 34.29
C VAL A 46 -7.18 -10.27 35.06
N ARG A 47 -8.16 -10.94 34.45
CA ARG A 47 -9.40 -11.36 35.12
C ARG A 47 -9.12 -12.34 36.26
N ALA A 48 -8.29 -13.36 36.02
CA ALA A 48 -7.88 -14.30 37.06
C ALA A 48 -7.16 -13.60 38.21
N ALA A 49 -6.30 -12.62 37.92
CA ALA A 49 -5.65 -11.81 38.95
C ALA A 49 -6.65 -10.97 39.76
N THR A 50 -7.66 -10.36 39.11
CA THR A 50 -8.70 -9.62 39.82
C THR A 50 -9.57 -10.52 40.70
N GLU A 51 -9.87 -11.74 40.25
CA GLU A 51 -10.62 -12.73 41.03
C GLU A 51 -9.84 -13.12 42.30
N SER A 52 -8.54 -13.47 42.19
CA SER A 52 -7.72 -13.81 43.37
C SER A 52 -7.57 -12.65 44.35
N ILE A 53 -7.46 -11.41 43.85
CA ILE A 53 -7.42 -10.23 44.72
C ILE A 53 -8.76 -10.02 45.43
N MET A 54 -9.87 -10.25 44.76
CA MET A 54 -11.20 -10.15 45.36
C MET A 54 -11.39 -11.22 46.45
N GLU A 55 -10.92 -12.45 46.22
CA GLU A 55 -10.91 -13.51 47.24
C GLU A 55 -10.12 -13.09 48.50
N ASP A 56 -8.92 -12.51 48.33
CA ASP A 56 -8.12 -11.99 49.44
C ASP A 56 -8.83 -10.86 50.22
N LEU A 57 -9.56 -9.99 49.51
CA LEU A 57 -10.33 -8.88 50.12
C LEU A 57 -11.54 -9.40 50.90
N ASP A 58 -12.26 -10.39 50.36
CA ASP A 58 -13.38 -11.06 51.03
C ASP A 58 -12.89 -11.77 52.30
N GLU A 59 -11.74 -12.46 52.26
CA GLU A 59 -11.11 -13.06 53.45
C GLU A 59 -10.73 -12.03 54.52
N ALA A 60 -10.36 -10.82 54.10
CA ALA A 60 -10.09 -9.68 54.97
C ALA A 60 -11.36 -8.98 55.49
N GLY A 61 -12.55 -9.39 55.05
CA GLY A 61 -13.83 -8.83 55.44
C GLY A 61 -14.20 -7.54 54.73
N ILE A 62 -13.63 -7.27 53.56
CA ILE A 62 -13.96 -6.14 52.70
C ILE A 62 -14.83 -6.66 51.55
N GLU A 63 -16.15 -6.56 51.71
CA GLU A 63 -17.11 -7.13 50.77
C GLU A 63 -17.47 -6.15 49.63
N GLY A 64 -17.65 -6.70 48.42
CA GLY A 64 -18.23 -5.97 47.29
C GLY A 64 -17.35 -4.81 46.80
N SER A 65 -17.92 -3.61 46.66
CA SER A 65 -17.25 -2.45 46.06
C SER A 65 -16.68 -1.45 47.09
N GLU A 66 -16.55 -1.83 48.36
CA GLU A 66 -16.11 -0.94 49.45
C GLU A 66 -14.58 -0.83 49.59
N TRP A 67 -13.82 -1.59 48.80
CA TRP A 67 -12.36 -1.60 48.82
C TRP A 67 -11.75 -0.28 48.34
N THR A 68 -10.55 0.02 48.82
CA THR A 68 -9.70 1.12 48.32
C THR A 68 -8.49 0.56 47.56
N GLU A 69 -7.84 1.40 46.74
CA GLU A 69 -6.59 1.01 46.07
C GLU A 69 -5.53 0.50 47.06
N GLN A 70 -5.51 1.07 48.26
CA GLN A 70 -4.57 0.68 49.31
C GLN A 70 -4.89 -0.71 49.90
N ASP A 71 -6.15 -1.13 49.88
CA ASP A 71 -6.57 -2.47 50.30
C ASP A 71 -6.14 -3.50 49.26
N VAL A 72 -6.38 -3.19 47.96
CA VAL A 72 -5.87 -4.01 46.84
C VAL A 72 -4.35 -4.18 46.92
N PHE A 73 -3.60 -3.10 47.18
CA PHE A 73 -2.14 -3.18 47.26
C PHE A 73 -1.60 -4.01 48.42
N ARG A 74 -2.43 -4.31 49.43
CA ARG A 74 -2.05 -5.10 50.61
C ARG A 74 -2.42 -6.58 50.47
N THR A 75 -3.11 -6.97 49.41
CA THR A 75 -3.47 -8.38 49.21
C THR A 75 -2.23 -9.20 48.84
N PRO A 76 -2.08 -10.42 49.37
CA PRO A 76 -1.03 -11.33 48.96
C PRO A 76 -0.99 -11.56 47.44
N SER A 77 -2.17 -11.67 46.81
CA SER A 77 -2.30 -11.84 45.36
C SER A 77 -1.72 -10.67 44.59
N TYR A 78 -1.95 -9.42 45.01
CA TYR A 78 -1.36 -8.25 44.35
C TYR A 78 0.17 -8.18 44.52
N GLU A 79 0.70 -8.54 45.69
CA GLU A 79 2.14 -8.50 45.97
C GLU A 79 2.96 -9.43 45.04
N ILE A 80 2.40 -10.60 44.72
CA ILE A 80 3.05 -11.60 43.86
C ILE A 80 2.87 -11.34 42.36
N LEU A 81 2.02 -10.38 41.97
CA LEU A 81 1.87 -10.01 40.57
C LEU A 81 3.19 -9.50 39.99
N SER A 82 3.38 -9.80 38.72
CA SER A 82 4.46 -9.22 37.94
C SER A 82 4.30 -7.70 37.82
N ASP A 83 5.42 -6.98 37.74
CA ASP A 83 5.39 -5.51 37.68
C ASP A 83 4.67 -4.96 36.43
N TRP A 84 4.58 -5.75 35.36
CA TRP A 84 3.85 -5.35 34.15
C TRP A 84 2.34 -5.58 34.25
N MET A 85 1.86 -6.47 35.14
CA MET A 85 0.43 -6.70 35.36
C MET A 85 -0.20 -5.69 36.34
N LYS A 86 0.57 -5.24 37.34
CA LYS A 86 0.08 -4.31 38.39
C LYS A 86 -0.64 -3.07 37.84
N PRO A 87 -0.17 -2.38 36.77
CA PRO A 87 -0.87 -1.25 36.19
C PRO A 87 -2.23 -1.58 35.55
N ALA A 88 -2.42 -2.83 35.08
CA ALA A 88 -3.65 -3.26 34.42
C ALA A 88 -4.73 -3.73 35.41
N VAL A 89 -4.30 -4.28 36.55
CA VAL A 89 -5.19 -4.90 37.54
C VAL A 89 -6.07 -3.89 38.27
N LEU A 90 -5.57 -2.70 38.62
CA LEU A 90 -6.40 -1.70 39.30
C LEU A 90 -7.59 -1.20 38.45
N PRO A 91 -7.39 -0.78 37.19
CA PRO A 91 -8.52 -0.47 36.30
C PRO A 91 -9.46 -1.66 36.13
N ALA A 92 -8.94 -2.88 35.99
CA ALA A 92 -9.77 -4.08 35.87
C ALA A 92 -10.60 -4.35 37.14
N MET A 93 -10.04 -4.19 38.34
CA MET A 93 -10.80 -4.23 39.61
C MET A 93 -11.94 -3.21 39.60
N GLN A 94 -11.71 -2.00 39.11
CA GLN A 94 -12.75 -0.97 39.02
C GLN A 94 -13.83 -1.30 37.98
N ILE A 95 -13.46 -1.95 36.87
CA ILE A 95 -14.38 -2.37 35.81
C ILE A 95 -15.27 -3.53 36.28
N GLU A 96 -14.68 -4.56 36.90
CA GLU A 96 -15.38 -5.80 37.25
C GLU A 96 -16.08 -5.72 38.63
N TYR A 97 -15.49 -4.99 39.60
CA TYR A 97 -15.94 -4.97 41.01
C TYR A 97 -16.10 -3.56 41.59
N GLY A 98 -15.97 -2.51 40.78
CA GLY A 98 -16.08 -1.12 41.24
C GLY A 98 -17.53 -0.62 41.39
N ALA A 99 -17.72 0.41 42.21
CA ALA A 99 -19.02 1.06 42.39
C ALA A 99 -19.43 1.98 41.21
N SER A 100 -18.47 2.39 40.39
CA SER A 100 -18.63 3.40 39.34
C SER A 100 -18.90 2.77 37.98
N ILE A 101 -20.03 2.08 37.84
CA ILE A 101 -20.42 1.40 36.59
C ILE A 101 -20.49 2.36 35.39
N ASP A 102 -20.78 3.65 35.63
CA ASP A 102 -20.90 4.66 34.58
C ASP A 102 -19.55 5.25 34.12
N ARG A 103 -18.41 4.89 34.74
CA ARG A 103 -17.09 5.45 34.37
C ARG A 103 -16.50 4.78 33.13
N PHE A 104 -16.61 3.46 33.04
CA PHE A 104 -16.01 2.67 31.97
C PHE A 104 -17.06 2.31 30.93
N GLU A 105 -16.73 2.49 29.66
CA GLU A 105 -17.57 2.10 28.54
C GLU A 105 -16.92 0.94 27.79
N SER A 106 -17.68 -0.11 27.48
CA SER A 106 -17.15 -1.20 26.65
C SER A 106 -16.90 -0.68 25.23
N ILE A 107 -15.70 -0.95 24.70
CA ILE A 107 -15.32 -0.54 23.35
C ILE A 107 -15.91 -1.56 22.36
N PRO A 108 -16.80 -1.13 21.43
CA PRO A 108 -17.32 -2.02 20.42
C PRO A 108 -16.25 -2.35 19.38
N GLN A 109 -16.50 -3.42 18.64
CA GLN A 109 -15.65 -3.83 17.52
C GLN A 109 -16.29 -3.39 16.21
N PHE A 110 -15.48 -3.20 15.18
CA PHE A 110 -16.03 -3.02 13.84
C PHE A 110 -16.65 -4.32 13.35
N GLU A 111 -17.91 -4.22 12.95
CA GLU A 111 -18.64 -5.35 12.40
C GLU A 111 -18.27 -5.56 10.94
N SER A 112 -18.48 -6.77 10.44
CA SER A 112 -18.23 -7.05 9.01
C SER A 112 -19.11 -6.20 8.08
N HIS A 113 -20.27 -5.71 8.55
CA HIS A 113 -21.13 -4.84 7.75
C HIS A 113 -20.52 -3.45 7.58
N ASP A 114 -19.94 -2.85 8.64
CA ASP A 114 -19.25 -1.56 8.57
C ASP A 114 -18.13 -1.60 7.53
N ALA A 115 -17.28 -2.62 7.63
CA ALA A 115 -16.16 -2.81 6.71
C ALA A 115 -16.65 -3.01 5.26
N PHE A 116 -17.75 -3.72 5.05
CA PHE A 116 -18.35 -3.90 3.73
C PHE A 116 -18.89 -2.59 3.14
N GLU A 117 -19.61 -1.79 3.94
CA GLU A 117 -20.11 -0.48 3.51
C GLU A 117 -18.96 0.46 3.13
N TRP A 118 -17.86 0.45 3.88
CA TRP A 118 -16.68 1.23 3.52
C TRP A 118 -16.03 0.76 2.22
N MET A 119 -16.02 -0.55 1.95
CA MET A 119 -15.55 -1.08 0.68
C MET A 119 -16.43 -0.58 -0.48
N GLU A 120 -17.76 -0.60 -0.34
CA GLU A 120 -18.68 -0.04 -1.35
C GLU A 120 -18.43 1.45 -1.57
N ALA A 121 -18.36 2.23 -0.49
CA ALA A 121 -18.09 3.66 -0.56
C ALA A 121 -16.73 3.97 -1.22
N PHE A 122 -15.70 3.16 -0.97
CA PHE A 122 -14.40 3.33 -1.62
C PHE A 122 -14.48 3.08 -3.13
N VAL A 123 -15.17 2.03 -3.57
CA VAL A 123 -15.36 1.73 -5.00
C VAL A 123 -15.98 2.92 -5.73
N ASP A 124 -16.93 3.61 -5.10
CA ASP A 124 -17.55 4.81 -5.67
C ASP A 124 -16.57 5.99 -5.82
N THR A 125 -15.48 6.03 -5.05
CA THR A 125 -14.43 7.06 -5.18
C THR A 125 -13.43 6.79 -6.31
N VAL A 126 -13.36 5.56 -6.83
CA VAL A 126 -12.39 5.16 -7.84
C VAL A 126 -12.79 5.69 -9.22
N ARG A 127 -11.97 6.57 -9.80
CA ARG A 127 -12.25 7.21 -11.11
C ARG A 127 -11.96 6.33 -12.33
N ASP A 128 -11.09 5.35 -12.20
CA ASP A 128 -10.73 4.45 -13.31
C ASP A 128 -11.81 3.38 -13.43
N GLU A 129 -12.65 3.48 -14.47
CA GLU A 129 -13.81 2.59 -14.67
C GLU A 129 -13.42 1.12 -14.69
N ALA A 130 -12.27 0.75 -15.26
CA ALA A 130 -11.84 -0.64 -15.30
C ALA A 130 -11.44 -1.17 -13.92
N ILE A 131 -10.82 -0.33 -13.10
CA ILE A 131 -10.49 -0.67 -11.71
C ILE A 131 -11.76 -0.70 -10.86
N GLN A 132 -12.64 0.28 -11.03
CA GLN A 132 -13.93 0.36 -10.33
C GLN A 132 -14.77 -0.89 -10.60
N ASP A 133 -14.96 -1.28 -11.86
CA ASP A 133 -15.69 -2.49 -12.25
C ASP A 133 -15.06 -3.76 -11.66
N LYS A 134 -13.73 -3.84 -11.65
CA LYS A 134 -13.00 -4.98 -11.06
C LYS A 134 -13.29 -5.09 -9.57
N LEU A 135 -13.25 -3.98 -8.83
CA LEU A 135 -13.53 -3.97 -7.40
C LEU A 135 -15.01 -4.24 -7.12
N ALA A 136 -15.94 -3.60 -7.84
CA ALA A 136 -17.37 -3.83 -7.72
C ALA A 136 -17.75 -5.30 -7.99
N SER A 137 -17.12 -5.92 -8.99
CA SER A 137 -17.27 -7.35 -9.27
C SER A 137 -16.73 -8.23 -8.14
N ALA A 138 -15.63 -7.83 -7.49
CA ALA A 138 -15.10 -8.54 -6.33
C ALA A 138 -16.06 -8.50 -5.14
N LEU A 139 -16.83 -7.41 -4.96
CA LEU A 139 -17.79 -7.27 -3.87
C LEU A 139 -18.98 -8.23 -3.96
N ARG A 140 -19.34 -8.65 -5.18
CA ARG A 140 -20.47 -9.56 -5.45
C ARG A 140 -20.13 -11.05 -5.29
N GLN A 141 -18.89 -11.39 -4.98
CA GLN A 141 -18.40 -12.76 -4.92
C GLN A 141 -18.40 -13.34 -3.50
N PHE A 142 -18.43 -14.67 -3.38
CA PHE A 142 -18.16 -15.33 -2.11
C PHE A 142 -16.73 -15.03 -1.63
N LYS A 143 -16.55 -14.81 -0.32
CA LYS A 143 -15.30 -14.30 0.29
C LYS A 143 -14.92 -12.90 -0.20
N THR A 144 -15.89 -11.98 -0.21
CA THR A 144 -15.76 -10.59 -0.66
C THR A 144 -14.48 -9.90 -0.17
N PHE A 145 -14.20 -9.91 1.13
CA PHE A 145 -13.01 -9.26 1.71
C PHE A 145 -11.70 -9.74 1.08
N ARG A 146 -11.58 -11.05 0.87
CA ARG A 146 -10.39 -11.62 0.22
C ARG A 146 -10.33 -11.19 -1.24
N LYS A 147 -11.44 -11.32 -1.98
CA LYS A 147 -11.51 -10.98 -3.41
C LYS A 147 -11.23 -9.52 -3.69
N PHE A 148 -11.69 -8.62 -2.83
CA PHE A 148 -11.44 -7.20 -2.93
C PHE A 148 -9.95 -6.89 -2.73
N ARG A 149 -9.30 -7.49 -1.71
CA ARG A 149 -7.85 -7.37 -1.52
C ARG A 149 -7.07 -7.95 -2.71
N ASP A 150 -7.45 -9.14 -3.19
CA ASP A 150 -6.83 -9.78 -4.36
C ASP A 150 -6.96 -8.87 -5.61
N ALA A 151 -8.09 -8.18 -5.76
CA ALA A 151 -8.31 -7.25 -6.87
C ALA A 151 -7.35 -6.05 -6.84
N MET A 152 -6.84 -5.67 -5.67
CA MET A 152 -5.86 -4.60 -5.48
C MET A 152 -4.41 -5.10 -5.37
N GLU A 153 -4.16 -6.41 -5.29
CA GLU A 153 -2.84 -7.00 -4.96
C GLU A 153 -1.72 -6.48 -5.88
N SER A 154 -2.02 -6.32 -7.18
CA SER A 154 -1.07 -5.85 -8.19
C SER A 154 -0.91 -4.32 -8.26
N ASP A 155 -1.67 -3.54 -7.47
CA ASP A 155 -1.66 -2.08 -7.51
C ASP A 155 -1.45 -1.49 -6.10
N ARG A 156 -0.17 -1.30 -5.74
CA ARG A 156 0.22 -0.73 -4.43
C ARG A 156 -0.36 0.67 -4.19
N ARG A 157 -0.64 1.44 -5.25
CA ARG A 157 -1.27 2.75 -5.14
C ARG A 157 -2.70 2.59 -4.65
N LEU A 158 -3.46 1.71 -5.30
CA LEU A 158 -4.84 1.43 -4.92
C LEU A 158 -4.92 0.86 -3.50
N GLN A 159 -3.98 0.01 -3.10
CA GLN A 159 -3.90 -0.48 -1.71
C GLN A 159 -3.67 0.65 -0.71
N ARG A 160 -2.74 1.58 -0.97
CA ARG A 160 -2.52 2.73 -0.09
C ARG A 160 -3.74 3.66 -0.03
N GLN A 161 -4.40 3.88 -1.16
CA GLN A 161 -5.65 4.67 -1.22
C GLN A 161 -6.74 4.00 -0.39
N TRP A 162 -6.92 2.69 -0.53
CA TRP A 162 -7.85 1.91 0.27
C TRP A 162 -7.54 2.04 1.76
N ARG A 163 -6.28 1.79 2.18
CA ARG A 163 -5.91 1.86 3.60
C ARG A 163 -6.08 3.24 4.22
N ALA A 164 -5.75 4.30 3.48
CA ALA A 164 -5.98 5.67 3.94
C ALA A 164 -7.48 5.98 4.07
N PHE A 165 -8.29 5.51 3.12
CA PHE A 165 -9.75 5.67 3.16
C PHE A 165 -10.37 4.88 4.33
N GLU A 166 -10.01 3.61 4.46
CA GLU A 166 -10.45 2.71 5.52
C GLU A 166 -10.15 3.30 6.90
N SER A 167 -8.91 3.77 7.11
CA SER A 167 -8.52 4.35 8.39
C SER A 167 -9.24 5.68 8.69
N ALA A 168 -9.49 6.51 7.68
CA ALA A 168 -10.32 7.72 7.87
C ALA A 168 -11.76 7.37 8.29
N ARG A 169 -12.36 6.33 7.71
CA ARG A 169 -13.70 5.84 8.08
C ARG A 169 -13.75 5.25 9.49
N GLN A 170 -12.73 4.50 9.88
CA GLN A 170 -12.60 3.99 11.25
C GLN A 170 -12.59 5.14 12.26
N VAL A 171 -11.81 6.19 12.00
CA VAL A 171 -11.73 7.36 12.89
C VAL A 171 -13.06 8.11 12.94
N GLU A 172 -13.74 8.30 11.81
CA GLU A 172 -15.10 8.88 11.79
C GLU A 172 -16.07 8.10 12.69
N ALA A 173 -16.07 6.76 12.58
CA ALA A 173 -16.91 5.89 13.39
C ALA A 173 -16.55 5.93 14.89
N ILE A 174 -15.27 5.98 15.23
CA ILE A 174 -14.80 6.12 16.63
C ILE A 174 -15.26 7.46 17.21
N ILE A 175 -15.19 8.56 16.45
CA ILE A 175 -15.67 9.88 16.89
C ILE A 175 -17.19 9.85 17.12
N GLU A 176 -17.94 9.20 16.23
CA GLU A 176 -19.39 9.04 16.39
C GLU A 176 -19.72 8.23 17.66
N TRP A 177 -18.99 7.15 17.91
CA TRP A 177 -19.13 6.37 19.14
C TRP A 177 -18.76 7.18 20.39
N LEU A 178 -17.64 7.89 20.40
CA LEU A 178 -17.24 8.79 21.50
C LEU A 178 -18.33 9.82 21.80
N SER A 179 -18.92 10.41 20.75
CA SER A 179 -20.03 11.34 20.87
C SER A 179 -21.26 10.69 21.51
N SER A 180 -21.58 9.44 21.14
CA SER A 180 -22.69 8.67 21.70
C SER A 180 -22.55 8.40 23.21
N ILE A 181 -21.32 8.38 23.73
CA ILE A 181 -20.99 8.17 25.15
C ILE A 181 -20.66 9.49 25.87
N ASP A 182 -21.07 10.62 25.29
CA ASP A 182 -20.89 11.96 25.83
C ASP A 182 -19.41 12.40 25.98
N VAL A 183 -18.53 11.98 25.05
CA VAL A 183 -17.11 12.34 25.04
C VAL A 183 -16.74 13.11 23.77
N GLU A 184 -15.98 14.19 23.94
CA GLU A 184 -15.41 15.01 22.86
C GLU A 184 -13.87 14.99 22.93
N PRO A 185 -13.17 14.55 21.87
CA PRO A 185 -11.71 14.54 21.84
C PRO A 185 -11.11 15.96 21.77
N LEU A 186 -10.04 16.21 22.54
CA LEU A 186 -9.29 17.47 22.55
C LEU A 186 -8.03 17.47 21.66
N ASN A 187 -7.55 16.29 21.29
CA ASN A 187 -6.37 16.07 20.47
C ASN A 187 -6.76 15.62 19.05
N PRO A 188 -5.84 15.69 18.07
CA PRO A 188 -6.15 15.49 16.66
C PRO A 188 -6.90 14.20 16.43
N THR A 189 -8.05 14.31 15.76
CA THR A 189 -8.90 13.22 15.31
C THR A 189 -8.47 12.75 13.91
N GLU A 190 -7.20 12.88 13.57
CA GLU A 190 -6.67 12.43 12.29
C GLU A 190 -6.18 11.00 12.47
N SER A 191 -6.44 10.17 11.47
CA SER A 191 -5.96 8.79 11.41
C SER A 191 -4.47 8.69 11.73
N THR A 192 -4.11 7.78 12.63
CA THR A 192 -2.71 7.47 12.94
C THR A 192 -1.99 6.71 11.82
N TYR A 193 -2.72 6.31 10.77
CA TYR A 193 -2.18 5.63 9.60
C TYR A 193 -1.21 6.53 8.83
N ASN A 194 0.08 6.33 9.09
CA ASN A 194 1.16 7.00 8.39
C ASN A 194 1.99 5.97 7.59
N PRO A 195 1.54 5.57 6.38
CA PRO A 195 2.27 4.61 5.59
C PRO A 195 3.62 5.20 5.18
N PRO A 196 4.71 4.40 5.18
CA PRO A 196 5.98 4.87 4.68
C PRO A 196 5.79 5.45 3.27
N PRO A 197 6.50 6.54 2.93
CA PRO A 197 6.45 7.05 1.56
C PRO A 197 6.84 5.90 0.64
N LEU A 198 6.10 5.73 -0.46
CA LEU A 198 6.53 4.79 -1.49
C LEU A 198 7.97 5.15 -1.90
N PRO A 199 8.83 4.18 -2.24
CA PRO A 199 10.14 4.48 -2.82
C PRO A 199 9.94 5.50 -3.93
N ASP A 200 10.87 6.43 -4.09
CA ASP A 200 10.81 7.40 -5.19
C ASP A 200 11.07 6.68 -6.51
N LEU A 201 10.06 5.93 -6.94
CA LEU A 201 10.10 5.01 -8.05
C LEU A 201 10.43 5.78 -9.32
N ARG A 202 9.95 7.03 -9.43
CA ARG A 202 10.28 7.93 -10.54
C ARG A 202 11.78 8.21 -10.59
N LYS A 203 12.43 8.56 -9.47
CA LYS A 203 13.90 8.71 -9.44
C LYS A 203 14.65 7.44 -9.82
N ILE A 204 14.21 6.27 -9.34
CA ILE A 204 14.80 4.97 -9.70
C ILE A 204 14.64 4.72 -11.21
N MET A 205 13.44 4.95 -11.75
CA MET A 205 13.15 4.80 -13.17
C MET A 205 14.01 5.75 -14.02
N PHE A 206 14.15 7.02 -13.63
CA PHE A 206 15.02 7.95 -14.34
C PHE A 206 16.50 7.55 -14.29
N ALA A 207 16.98 7.00 -13.18
CA ALA A 207 18.34 6.46 -13.11
C ALA A 207 18.55 5.29 -14.08
N GLU A 208 17.58 4.37 -14.17
CA GLU A 208 17.66 3.23 -15.09
C GLU A 208 17.47 3.62 -16.55
N VAL A 209 16.62 4.62 -16.85
CA VAL A 209 16.52 5.22 -18.19
C VAL A 209 17.86 5.81 -18.61
N ARG A 210 18.49 6.62 -17.76
CA ARG A 210 19.81 7.22 -18.06
C ARG A 210 20.86 6.15 -18.33
N ARG A 211 20.92 5.13 -17.48
CA ARG A 211 21.80 3.96 -17.66
C ARG A 211 21.55 3.29 -19.01
N PHE A 212 20.30 3.06 -19.38
CA PHE A 212 19.96 2.45 -20.66
C PHE A 212 20.41 3.32 -21.83
N VAL A 213 20.10 4.62 -21.83
CA VAL A 213 20.50 5.56 -22.88
C VAL A 213 22.01 5.57 -23.08
N HIS A 214 22.76 5.66 -21.99
CA HIS A 214 24.22 5.70 -22.02
C HIS A 214 24.83 4.46 -22.68
N LEU A 215 24.24 3.27 -22.46
CA LEU A 215 24.73 2.03 -23.05
C LEU A 215 24.20 1.78 -24.46
N ALA A 216 22.99 2.22 -24.76
CA ALA A 216 22.34 1.96 -26.04
C ALA A 216 22.75 2.94 -27.15
N ARG A 217 23.15 4.17 -26.80
CA ARG A 217 23.56 5.20 -27.77
C ARG A 217 24.81 4.82 -28.57
N ASP A 218 25.65 3.96 -28.01
CA ASP A 218 26.91 3.51 -28.64
C ASP A 218 26.72 2.22 -29.47
N LEU A 219 25.50 1.68 -29.55
CA LEU A 219 25.22 0.49 -30.34
C LEU A 219 25.11 0.83 -31.83
N ALA A 220 25.82 0.07 -32.66
CA ALA A 220 25.74 0.20 -34.11
C ALA A 220 24.29 0.01 -34.60
N GLY A 221 23.78 1.00 -35.33
CA GLY A 221 22.43 0.99 -35.88
C GLY A 221 21.33 1.50 -34.94
N ALA A 222 21.63 1.89 -33.70
CA ALA A 222 20.70 2.70 -32.91
C ALA A 222 20.84 4.18 -33.33
N GLU A 223 19.74 4.84 -33.70
CA GLU A 223 19.78 6.21 -34.25
C GLU A 223 19.02 7.24 -33.42
N ARG A 224 18.07 6.80 -32.61
CA ARG A 224 17.32 7.68 -31.72
C ARG A 224 16.78 6.90 -30.54
N ILE A 225 16.85 7.50 -29.35
CA ILE A 225 16.23 6.97 -28.13
C ILE A 225 15.28 8.02 -27.59
N ALA A 226 14.07 7.60 -27.25
CA ALA A 226 13.03 8.46 -26.70
C ALA A 226 12.33 7.78 -25.53
N LEU A 227 11.86 8.59 -24.58
CA LEU A 227 10.96 8.16 -23.53
C LEU A 227 9.53 8.49 -23.96
N ILE A 228 8.63 7.52 -23.82
CA ILE A 228 7.21 7.67 -24.08
C ILE A 228 6.41 7.20 -22.86
N GLY A 229 5.08 7.17 -23.01
CA GLY A 229 4.21 6.61 -21.99
C GLY A 229 4.11 7.47 -20.74
N SER A 230 3.71 6.85 -19.63
CA SER A 230 3.25 7.60 -18.46
C SER A 230 4.37 8.34 -17.70
N LEU A 231 5.62 7.91 -17.84
CA LEU A 231 6.76 8.53 -17.18
C LEU A 231 7.07 9.94 -17.72
N THR A 232 6.58 10.31 -18.91
CA THR A 232 6.71 11.66 -19.47
C THR A 232 5.64 12.63 -18.97
N THR A 233 4.76 12.20 -18.05
CA THR A 233 3.62 12.97 -17.55
C THR A 233 3.72 13.20 -16.04
N ASP A 234 2.84 14.05 -15.50
CA ASP A 234 2.67 14.34 -14.07
C ASP A 234 2.01 13.18 -13.30
N LYS A 235 1.76 12.03 -13.96
CA LYS A 235 1.27 10.82 -13.30
C LYS A 235 2.21 10.45 -12.15
N GLU A 236 1.70 10.61 -10.94
CA GLU A 236 2.43 10.43 -9.69
C GLU A 236 3.06 9.02 -9.57
N PHE A 237 2.39 8.00 -10.12
CA PHE A 237 2.81 6.59 -10.08
C PHE A 237 2.80 5.96 -11.48
N PRO A 238 3.88 6.13 -12.26
CA PRO A 238 4.06 5.42 -13.54
C PRO A 238 4.31 3.93 -13.27
N LYS A 239 3.69 3.06 -14.07
CA LYS A 239 3.76 1.59 -13.90
C LYS A 239 4.96 0.98 -14.62
N ASP A 240 5.33 1.56 -15.75
CA ASP A 240 6.32 1.02 -16.66
C ASP A 240 7.25 2.12 -17.20
N ILE A 241 8.49 1.75 -17.50
CA ILE A 241 9.39 2.53 -18.34
C ILE A 241 9.13 2.16 -19.80
N ASP A 242 8.64 3.10 -20.60
CA ASP A 242 8.40 2.88 -22.02
C ASP A 242 9.47 3.60 -22.87
N LEU A 243 10.43 2.86 -23.40
CA LEU A 243 11.47 3.41 -24.28
C LEU A 243 11.17 3.09 -25.74
N LEU A 244 11.37 4.08 -26.61
CA LEU A 244 11.31 3.91 -28.06
C LEU A 244 12.71 4.09 -28.64
N VAL A 245 13.19 3.07 -29.35
CA VAL A 245 14.47 3.09 -30.06
C VAL A 245 14.21 3.02 -31.56
N THR A 246 14.71 4.02 -32.29
CA THR A 246 14.74 4.00 -33.76
C THR A 246 16.03 3.33 -34.20
N ILE A 247 15.92 2.33 -35.06
CA ILE A 247 17.04 1.49 -35.49
C ILE A 247 17.13 1.41 -37.01
N THR A 248 18.33 1.12 -37.50
CA THR A 248 18.57 0.74 -38.90
C THR A 248 18.12 -0.69 -39.18
N ASP A 249 17.93 -1.01 -40.46
CA ASP A 249 17.53 -2.35 -40.92
C ASP A 249 18.55 -3.43 -40.54
N ASP A 250 19.85 -3.07 -40.55
CA ASP A 250 20.98 -3.95 -40.25
C ASP A 250 21.40 -3.97 -38.77
N CYS A 251 20.73 -3.22 -37.90
CA CYS A 251 21.04 -3.18 -36.47
C CYS A 251 20.93 -4.58 -35.82
N ASP A 252 22.01 -5.02 -35.16
CA ASP A 252 22.03 -6.25 -34.35
C ASP A 252 21.36 -6.01 -32.99
N LEU A 253 20.23 -6.68 -32.77
CA LEU A 253 19.42 -6.53 -31.57
C LEU A 253 19.94 -7.30 -30.35
N THR A 254 21.03 -8.06 -30.48
CA THR A 254 21.53 -8.92 -29.40
C THR A 254 21.83 -8.13 -28.12
N GLU A 255 22.62 -7.06 -28.24
CA GLU A 255 22.97 -6.21 -27.10
C GLU A 255 21.80 -5.32 -26.66
N LEU A 256 21.03 -4.78 -27.60
CA LEU A 256 19.85 -3.97 -27.28
C LEU A 256 18.81 -4.77 -26.47
N ALA A 257 18.56 -6.02 -26.85
CA ALA A 257 17.66 -6.90 -26.11
C ALA A 257 18.26 -7.35 -24.77
N ARG A 258 19.59 -7.44 -24.66
CA ARG A 258 20.24 -7.67 -23.36
C ARG A 258 20.01 -6.48 -22.42
N LEU A 259 20.16 -5.25 -22.91
CA LEU A 259 19.88 -4.04 -22.14
C LEU A 259 18.40 -3.96 -21.74
N GLY A 260 17.47 -4.27 -22.67
CA GLY A 260 16.04 -4.33 -22.38
C GLY A 260 15.72 -5.30 -21.25
N ARG A 261 16.25 -6.54 -21.29
CA ARG A 261 16.06 -7.52 -20.21
C ARG A 261 16.66 -7.07 -18.87
N GLN A 262 17.80 -6.38 -18.88
CA GLN A 262 18.38 -5.82 -17.66
C GLN A 262 17.47 -4.75 -17.05
N LEU A 263 16.96 -3.84 -17.88
CA LEU A 263 16.03 -2.80 -17.47
C LEU A 263 14.76 -3.41 -16.84
N THR A 264 14.13 -4.37 -17.52
CA THR A 264 12.96 -5.09 -16.99
C THR A 264 13.29 -5.78 -15.67
N GLY A 265 14.43 -6.49 -15.58
CA GLY A 265 14.84 -7.18 -14.36
C GLY A 265 15.07 -6.26 -13.18
N HIS A 266 15.67 -5.09 -13.40
CA HIS A 266 15.87 -4.07 -12.36
C HIS A 266 14.52 -3.48 -11.90
N MET A 267 13.60 -3.19 -12.83
CA MET A 267 12.27 -2.65 -12.47
C MET A 267 11.39 -3.65 -11.72
N MET A 268 11.47 -4.94 -12.07
CA MET A 268 10.71 -5.98 -11.36
C MET A 268 11.08 -6.05 -9.87
N ALA A 269 12.34 -5.76 -9.49
CA ALA A 269 12.76 -5.69 -8.09
C ALA A 269 12.02 -4.58 -7.30
N HIS A 270 11.45 -3.60 -8.01
CA HIS A 270 10.67 -2.50 -7.44
C HIS A 270 9.17 -2.62 -7.75
N GLY A 271 8.71 -3.73 -8.32
CA GLY A 271 7.31 -3.93 -8.69
C GLY A 271 6.84 -3.08 -9.87
N ALA A 272 7.76 -2.65 -10.74
CA ALA A 272 7.49 -1.91 -11.96
C ALA A 272 7.90 -2.73 -13.20
N GLY A 273 7.34 -2.41 -14.37
CA GLY A 273 7.75 -3.00 -15.64
C GLY A 273 8.63 -2.07 -16.47
N ALA A 274 9.10 -2.59 -17.60
CA ALA A 274 9.79 -1.80 -18.62
C ALA A 274 9.67 -2.46 -19.98
N ASP A 275 9.37 -1.66 -21.00
CA ASP A 275 9.26 -2.06 -22.40
C ASP A 275 10.20 -1.22 -23.28
N VAL A 276 10.87 -1.90 -24.20
CA VAL A 276 11.71 -1.26 -25.23
C VAL A 276 11.10 -1.54 -26.60
N PHE A 277 10.41 -0.54 -27.13
CA PHE A 277 9.79 -0.51 -28.44
C PHE A 277 10.81 -0.15 -29.52
N LEU A 278 10.67 -0.77 -30.69
CA LEU A 278 11.56 -0.62 -31.83
C LEU A 278 10.78 -0.03 -33.01
N ALA A 279 11.37 0.94 -33.68
CA ALA A 279 10.85 1.53 -34.91
C ALA A 279 11.95 1.66 -35.98
N ASP A 280 11.55 1.66 -37.25
CA ASP A 280 12.45 1.96 -38.36
C ASP A 280 12.60 3.48 -38.59
N GLN A 281 13.51 3.84 -39.50
CA GLN A 281 13.78 5.23 -39.91
C GLN A 281 12.57 5.92 -40.56
N ALA A 282 11.64 5.17 -41.14
CA ALA A 282 10.42 5.69 -41.74
C ALA A 282 9.31 5.96 -40.69
N GLY A 283 9.56 5.62 -39.43
CA GLY A 283 8.64 5.75 -38.31
C GLY A 283 7.58 4.66 -38.26
N ASN A 284 7.87 3.47 -38.82
CA ASN A 284 7.04 2.29 -38.65
C ASN A 284 7.46 1.53 -37.40
N TYR A 285 6.46 1.10 -36.63
CA TYR A 285 6.68 0.21 -35.49
C TYR A 285 7.10 -1.17 -35.97
N LEU A 286 8.14 -1.75 -35.36
CA LEU A 286 8.69 -3.06 -35.69
C LEU A 286 8.34 -4.13 -34.65
N GLY A 287 8.06 -3.74 -33.40
CA GLY A 287 7.91 -4.65 -32.27
C GLY A 287 8.68 -4.17 -31.05
N ARG A 288 8.92 -5.06 -30.08
CA ARG A 288 9.75 -4.82 -28.90
C ARG A 288 11.03 -5.64 -28.92
N THR A 289 11.98 -5.32 -28.05
CA THR A 289 13.08 -6.23 -27.77
C THR A 289 12.58 -7.52 -27.10
N CYS A 290 13.16 -8.66 -27.45
CA CYS A 290 12.76 -9.96 -26.92
C CYS A 290 13.17 -10.14 -25.43
N LEU A 291 12.19 -10.53 -24.62
CA LEU A 291 12.34 -10.81 -23.18
C LEU A 291 13.13 -12.10 -22.89
N TRP A 292 13.32 -12.96 -23.89
CA TRP A 292 13.98 -14.25 -23.70
C TRP A 292 15.48 -14.17 -23.96
N LYS A 293 16.29 -14.70 -23.03
CA LYS A 293 17.75 -14.79 -23.16
C LYS A 293 18.22 -15.66 -24.35
N ARG A 294 17.42 -16.65 -24.73
CA ARG A 294 17.65 -17.51 -25.91
C ARG A 294 16.50 -17.28 -26.89
N CYS A 295 16.83 -16.83 -28.10
CA CYS A 295 15.88 -16.54 -29.17
C CYS A 295 16.09 -17.53 -30.32
N GLU A 296 15.19 -18.50 -30.39
CA GLU A 296 15.14 -19.52 -31.45
C GLU A 296 13.65 -19.77 -31.80
N PRO A 297 13.30 -19.98 -33.08
CA PRO A 297 11.93 -20.30 -33.47
C PRO A 297 11.44 -21.56 -32.73
N GLY A 298 10.25 -21.50 -32.13
CA GLY A 298 9.61 -22.65 -31.47
C GLY A 298 10.26 -23.11 -30.16
N ILE A 299 11.32 -22.46 -29.66
CA ILE A 299 12.00 -22.89 -28.41
C ILE A 299 11.12 -22.72 -27.16
N ARG A 300 10.12 -21.83 -27.20
CA ARG A 300 9.16 -21.60 -26.10
C ARG A 300 7.75 -21.60 -26.64
N GLN A 301 6.92 -22.45 -26.06
CA GLN A 301 5.48 -22.47 -26.31
C GLN A 301 4.79 -21.16 -25.89
N SER A 302 5.34 -20.44 -24.91
CA SER A 302 4.84 -19.16 -24.43
C SER A 302 5.31 -17.95 -25.25
N CYS A 303 6.11 -18.14 -26.30
CA CYS A 303 6.49 -17.04 -27.18
C CYS A 303 5.36 -16.77 -28.18
N ASP A 304 4.85 -15.55 -28.18
CA ASP A 304 3.76 -15.09 -29.03
C ASP A 304 4.21 -14.17 -30.18
N ALA A 305 5.53 -13.99 -30.35
CA ALA A 305 6.10 -13.29 -31.50
C ALA A 305 5.71 -13.99 -32.81
N LYS A 306 5.09 -13.23 -33.73
CA LYS A 306 4.58 -13.77 -35.01
C LYS A 306 5.69 -14.34 -35.89
N SER A 307 6.86 -13.71 -35.87
CA SER A 307 8.00 -14.06 -36.73
C SER A 307 9.26 -14.32 -35.90
N CYS A 308 9.11 -15.01 -34.76
CA CYS A 308 10.22 -15.33 -33.85
C CYS A 308 11.41 -15.92 -34.61
N GLY A 309 12.58 -15.29 -34.49
CA GLY A 309 13.83 -15.74 -35.10
C GLY A 309 14.07 -15.28 -36.55
N ALA A 310 13.09 -14.68 -37.23
CA ALA A 310 13.30 -14.06 -38.55
C ALA A 310 14.30 -12.89 -38.46
N ARG A 311 14.13 -12.04 -37.44
CA ARG A 311 15.17 -11.14 -36.92
C ARG A 311 15.41 -11.51 -35.47
N LYS A 312 16.62 -12.00 -35.15
CA LYS A 312 16.93 -12.45 -33.79
C LYS A 312 16.66 -11.33 -32.77
N PHE A 313 16.02 -11.71 -31.68
CA PHE A 313 15.61 -10.82 -30.58
C PHE A 313 14.63 -9.69 -30.91
N LEU A 314 14.01 -9.69 -32.10
CA LEU A 314 12.82 -8.89 -32.37
C LEU A 314 11.58 -9.65 -31.92
N HIS A 315 10.75 -9.02 -31.09
CA HIS A 315 9.42 -9.52 -30.73
C HIS A 315 8.36 -8.68 -31.47
N ASP A 316 7.83 -9.21 -32.57
CA ASP A 316 6.82 -8.58 -33.41
C ASP A 316 5.39 -8.85 -32.91
N ASP A 317 4.94 -8.04 -31.96
CA ASP A 317 3.69 -8.18 -31.22
C ASP A 317 2.51 -7.36 -31.79
N PHE A 318 2.47 -7.23 -33.12
CA PHE A 318 1.49 -6.39 -33.84
C PHE A 318 0.02 -6.73 -33.58
N ALA A 319 -0.27 -7.92 -33.03
CA ALA A 319 -1.62 -8.31 -32.62
C ALA A 319 -2.04 -7.66 -31.29
N SER A 320 -1.07 -7.38 -30.42
CA SER A 320 -1.28 -6.97 -29.02
C SER A 320 -1.00 -5.48 -28.81
N ILE A 321 -0.05 -4.91 -29.57
CA ILE A 321 0.39 -3.53 -29.39
C ILE A 321 0.31 -2.75 -30.70
N ARG A 322 -0.19 -1.51 -30.60
CA ARG A 322 -0.12 -0.51 -31.68
C ARG A 322 0.38 0.81 -31.10
N LEU A 323 1.59 1.20 -31.48
CA LEU A 323 2.10 2.54 -31.22
C LEU A 323 1.58 3.52 -32.28
N ASN A 324 1.10 4.68 -31.83
CA ASN A 324 0.68 5.74 -32.73
C ASN A 324 1.90 6.26 -33.52
N LYS A 325 1.78 6.33 -34.85
CA LYS A 325 2.82 6.85 -35.74
C LYS A 325 3.26 8.26 -35.37
N ASP A 326 2.37 9.08 -34.84
CA ASP A 326 2.70 10.43 -34.39
C ASP A 326 3.62 10.42 -33.17
N VAL A 327 3.41 9.48 -32.24
CA VAL A 327 4.29 9.28 -31.08
C VAL A 327 5.67 8.77 -31.53
N ILE A 328 5.70 7.90 -32.54
CA ILE A 328 6.98 7.41 -33.08
C ILE A 328 7.76 8.54 -33.75
N ARG A 329 7.09 9.39 -34.53
CA ARG A 329 7.73 10.49 -35.25
C ARG A 329 8.13 11.62 -34.30
N ASN A 330 7.22 12.01 -33.42
CA ASN A 330 7.33 13.14 -32.49
C ASN A 330 7.12 12.67 -31.05
N PRO A 331 8.07 11.91 -30.47
CA PRO A 331 7.91 11.43 -29.11
C PRO A 331 7.90 12.60 -28.11
N PRO A 332 7.19 12.48 -26.97
CA PRO A 332 7.10 13.55 -25.98
C PRO A 332 8.48 13.98 -25.45
N VAL A 333 9.37 13.01 -25.23
CA VAL A 333 10.72 13.23 -24.70
C VAL A 333 11.73 12.48 -25.56
N LYS A 334 12.65 13.22 -26.19
CA LYS A 334 13.81 12.69 -26.92
C LYS A 334 15.02 12.70 -25.99
N LEU A 335 15.73 11.57 -25.93
CA LEU A 335 16.86 11.36 -25.03
C LEU A 335 18.20 11.27 -25.76
N TRP A 336 18.18 10.93 -27.05
CA TRP A 336 19.37 10.87 -27.90
C TRP A 336 18.93 10.86 -29.39
N PRO A 337 19.67 11.48 -30.34
CA PRO A 337 20.98 12.16 -30.18
C PRO A 337 20.90 13.54 -29.55
N GLU A 338 19.74 14.21 -29.64
CA GLU A 338 19.48 15.49 -29.02
C GLU A 338 18.48 15.30 -27.87
N VAL A 339 18.85 15.76 -26.67
CA VAL A 339 17.98 15.76 -25.50
C VAL A 339 17.00 16.91 -25.62
N SER A 340 15.71 16.61 -25.79
CA SER A 340 14.67 17.64 -25.96
C SER A 340 13.28 17.09 -25.60
N ALA A 341 12.33 17.98 -25.35
CA ALA A 341 10.93 17.62 -25.12
C ALA A 341 10.00 18.39 -26.06
N THR A 342 8.91 17.75 -26.51
CA THR A 342 7.94 18.34 -27.45
C THR A 342 7.01 19.36 -26.77
N SER A 343 6.79 19.22 -25.47
CA SER A 343 6.07 20.16 -24.59
C SER A 343 6.85 20.34 -23.30
N THR A 344 6.45 21.30 -22.45
CA THR A 344 7.02 21.44 -21.10
C THR A 344 6.79 20.14 -20.32
N PRO A 345 7.85 19.36 -20.02
CA PRO A 345 7.69 18.14 -19.26
C PRO A 345 7.58 18.46 -17.76
N PRO A 346 7.09 17.52 -16.94
CA PRO A 346 7.07 17.66 -15.50
C PRO A 346 8.45 18.06 -14.91
N PRO A 347 8.50 18.86 -13.83
CA PRO A 347 9.77 19.35 -13.27
C PRO A 347 10.78 18.25 -12.92
N ASP A 348 10.30 17.10 -12.48
CA ASP A 348 11.14 15.97 -12.09
C ASP A 348 11.74 15.25 -13.31
N VAL A 349 11.04 15.21 -14.45
CA VAL A 349 11.59 14.73 -15.74
C VAL A 349 12.75 15.63 -16.17
N ILE A 350 12.61 16.96 -16.02
CA ILE A 350 13.70 17.90 -16.32
C ILE A 350 14.89 17.62 -15.38
N GLN A 351 14.64 17.69 -14.08
CA GLN A 351 15.67 17.64 -13.05
C GLN A 351 16.44 16.31 -12.99
N PHE A 352 15.73 15.18 -13.12
CA PHE A 352 16.32 13.86 -12.87
C PHE A 352 16.63 13.07 -14.14
N LEU A 353 16.15 13.51 -15.31
CA LEU A 353 16.38 12.84 -16.59
C LEU A 353 17.03 13.75 -17.63
N LEU A 354 16.43 14.88 -17.99
CA LEU A 354 16.92 15.71 -19.11
C LEU A 354 18.19 16.48 -18.77
N ASP A 355 18.23 17.14 -17.62
CA ASP A 355 19.40 17.93 -17.21
C ASP A 355 20.65 17.03 -17.09
N PRO A 356 20.60 15.86 -16.41
CA PRO A 356 21.75 14.97 -16.35
C PRO A 356 22.20 14.47 -17.71
N LEU A 357 21.28 14.04 -18.59
CA LEU A 357 21.64 13.57 -19.93
C LEU A 357 22.25 14.66 -20.80
N SER A 358 21.77 15.90 -20.67
CA SER A 358 22.29 17.03 -21.44
C SER A 358 23.69 17.45 -20.98
N GLN A 359 24.03 17.22 -19.71
CA GLN A 359 25.35 17.49 -19.14
C GLN A 359 26.37 16.38 -19.47
N GLU A 360 25.90 15.17 -19.78
CA GLU A 360 26.70 13.98 -20.12
C GLU A 360 26.84 13.75 -21.66
N ALA A 361 26.23 14.62 -22.47
CA ALA A 361 26.13 14.51 -23.93
C ALA A 361 27.37 15.02 -24.68
#